data_AF-A0A3M1CUI2-F1
#
_entry.id   AF-A0A3M1CUI2-F1
#
_cell.length_a   1.000
_cell.length_b   1.000
_cell.length_c   1.000
_cell.angle_alpha   90.00
_cell.angle_beta   90.00
_cell.angle_gamma   90.00
#
_symmetry.space_group_name_H-M   'P 1'
#
loop_
_entity.id
_entity.type
_entity.pdbx_description
1 polymer ?
#
loop_
_entity_poly.entity_id
_entity_poly.type
_entity_poly.pdbx_seq_one_letter_code
_entity_poly.pdbx_strand_id
1 'polypeptide(L)'
;MALVHYGNPKKYVYLMQVNGISDPDRLPSGRTLRIPTVGRYRVKKGDTLGKIAARFLRSSKRADFLTWLNRIKDPARLEPGTVITIPFLIRHRAQQGQTMVDVARRYYFTSRSTGLLRRFNGRKTNALREGEIIWVPIFDPDAFHEKVLKRRKAFEKRQKKLKEQARHIAKRAVVDRNGSGSSNAANDRDSKVKNGAEPGNKRSRAASVIERAFKLYREGEYQLALAILKEHVERQDVKPAEEARAREIMAYCLVALDRPR
;
A
#
# COMPACT_ATOMS: atom_id res chain seq x y z
N MET A 1 -0.59 -0.73 -1.63
CA MET A 1 -1.55 0.39 -1.85
C MET A 1 -2.38 0.83 -0.63
N ALA A 2 -3.16 -0.03 0.05
CA ALA A 2 -4.16 0.42 1.04
C ALA A 2 -3.61 1.24 2.22
N LEU A 3 -2.43 0.87 2.74
CA LEU A 3 -1.71 1.62 3.77
C LEU A 3 -1.41 3.07 3.35
N VAL A 4 -1.07 3.30 2.08
CA VAL A 4 -0.74 4.64 1.55
C VAL A 4 -1.95 5.56 1.56
N HIS A 5 -3.13 5.06 1.19
CA HIS A 5 -4.33 5.89 1.08
C HIS A 5 -5.10 6.00 2.41
N TYR A 6 -5.29 4.89 3.11
CA TYR A 6 -6.15 4.81 4.29
C TYR A 6 -5.40 4.67 5.62
N GLY A 7 -4.07 4.62 5.62
CA GLY A 7 -3.26 4.47 6.84
C GLY A 7 -3.35 3.10 7.51
N ASN A 8 -4.08 2.14 6.95
CA ASN A 8 -4.27 0.81 7.52
C ASN A 8 -4.33 -0.24 6.39
N PRO A 9 -3.49 -1.30 6.43
CA PRO A 9 -3.47 -2.31 5.38
C PRO A 9 -4.79 -3.08 5.26
N LYS A 10 -5.51 -3.34 6.37
CA LYS A 10 -6.79 -4.09 6.38
C LYS A 10 -7.89 -3.45 5.51
N LYS A 11 -7.76 -2.16 5.19
CA LYS A 11 -8.68 -1.39 4.33
C LYS A 11 -8.51 -1.69 2.82
N TYR A 12 -7.64 -2.62 2.44
CA TYR A 12 -7.47 -3.11 1.06
C TYR A 12 -8.77 -3.66 0.44
N VAL A 13 -9.65 -4.23 1.28
CA VAL A 13 -10.99 -4.69 0.89
C VAL A 13 -11.84 -3.63 0.18
N TYR A 14 -11.62 -2.34 0.46
CA TYR A 14 -12.30 -1.23 -0.23
C TYR A 14 -11.80 -1.07 -1.66
N LEU A 15 -10.47 -1.16 -1.85
CA LEU A 15 -9.85 -1.07 -3.17
C LEU A 15 -10.26 -2.26 -4.03
N MET A 16 -10.18 -3.47 -3.48
CA MET A 16 -10.51 -4.70 -4.21
C MET A 16 -11.94 -4.67 -4.75
N GLN A 17 -12.92 -4.40 -3.87
CA GLN A 17 -14.32 -4.48 -4.27
C GLN A 17 -14.73 -3.34 -5.23
N VAL A 18 -14.13 -2.15 -5.15
CA VAL A 18 -14.45 -1.03 -6.06
C VAL A 18 -13.75 -1.16 -7.41
N ASN A 19 -12.61 -1.86 -7.49
CA ASN A 19 -11.85 -2.05 -8.73
C ASN A 19 -12.05 -3.43 -9.38
N GLY A 20 -12.90 -4.29 -8.81
CA GLY A 20 -13.15 -5.64 -9.33
C GLY A 20 -11.92 -6.55 -9.27
N ILE A 21 -11.14 -6.46 -8.18
CA ILE A 21 -9.91 -7.21 -7.99
C ILE A 21 -10.20 -8.40 -7.08
N SER A 22 -10.09 -9.62 -7.61
CA SER A 22 -10.26 -10.86 -6.84
C SER A 22 -8.98 -11.28 -6.12
N ASP A 23 -7.83 -11.06 -6.76
CA ASP A 23 -6.50 -11.39 -6.26
C ASP A 23 -5.63 -10.11 -6.28
N PRO A 24 -5.17 -9.60 -5.13
CA PRO A 24 -4.36 -8.38 -5.06
C PRO A 24 -2.94 -8.57 -5.60
N ASP A 25 -2.41 -9.79 -5.60
CA ASP A 25 -1.03 -10.09 -6.00
C ASP A 25 -0.90 -10.21 -7.53
N ARG A 26 -2.03 -10.37 -8.25
CA ARG A 26 -2.12 -10.41 -9.72
C ARG A 26 -2.49 -9.07 -10.37
N LEU A 27 -2.17 -7.95 -9.73
CA LEU A 27 -2.44 -6.63 -10.30
C LEU A 27 -1.37 -6.26 -11.35
N PRO A 28 -1.75 -6.02 -12.63
CA PRO A 28 -0.78 -5.56 -13.62
C PRO A 28 -0.23 -4.18 -13.26
N SER A 29 1.09 -4.01 -13.38
CA SER A 29 1.74 -2.72 -13.20
C SER A 29 1.17 -1.67 -14.17
N GLY A 30 1.14 -0.40 -13.74
CA GLY A 30 0.54 0.69 -14.51
C GLY A 30 -1.00 0.77 -14.51
N ARG A 31 -1.72 -0.24 -14.00
CA ARG A 31 -3.19 -0.18 -13.90
C ARG A 31 -3.64 0.95 -12.97
N THR A 32 -4.42 1.90 -13.51
CA THR A 32 -5.02 2.97 -12.70
C THR A 32 -6.09 2.41 -11.78
N LEU A 33 -5.92 2.60 -10.47
CA LEU A 33 -6.89 2.19 -9.45
C LEU A 33 -7.76 3.37 -9.01
N ARG A 34 -9.07 3.16 -9.01
CA ARG A 34 -10.03 4.05 -8.37
C ARG A 34 -9.90 3.91 -6.85
N ILE A 35 -9.48 4.97 -6.19
CA ILE A 35 -9.46 5.05 -4.72
C ILE A 35 -10.81 5.62 -4.27
N PRO A 36 -11.76 4.82 -3.75
CA PRO A 36 -13.01 5.34 -3.21
C PRO A 36 -12.75 6.17 -1.95
N THR A 37 -13.47 7.28 -1.80
CA THR A 37 -13.31 8.19 -0.67
C THR A 37 -14.66 8.65 -0.12
N VAL A 38 -14.74 8.85 1.20
CA VAL A 38 -15.85 9.54 1.86
C VAL A 38 -15.78 11.02 1.49
N GLY A 39 -16.90 11.55 1.00
CA GLY A 39 -17.01 12.91 0.47
C GLY A 39 -17.74 13.85 1.41
N ARG A 40 -17.62 15.15 1.11
CA ARG A 40 -18.49 16.21 1.64
C ARG A 40 -19.37 16.73 0.51
N TYR A 41 -20.64 16.97 0.79
CA TYR A 41 -21.60 17.55 -0.13
C TYR A 41 -22.22 18.80 0.51
N ARG A 42 -22.19 19.92 -0.21
CA ARG A 42 -22.90 21.14 0.18
C ARG A 42 -24.32 21.08 -0.38
N VAL A 43 -25.31 21.06 0.51
CA VAL A 43 -26.74 21.09 0.20
C VAL A 43 -27.05 22.32 -0.66
N LYS A 44 -27.85 22.13 -1.71
CA LYS A 44 -28.30 23.19 -2.62
C LYS A 44 -29.78 23.51 -2.40
N LYS A 45 -30.22 24.68 -2.89
CA LYS A 45 -31.65 25.05 -2.89
C LYS A 45 -32.47 23.95 -3.60
N GLY A 46 -33.49 23.42 -2.93
CA GLY A 46 -34.37 22.36 -3.45
C GLY A 46 -33.85 20.91 -3.28
N ASP A 47 -32.67 20.71 -2.70
CA ASP A 47 -32.24 19.38 -2.24
C ASP A 47 -33.11 18.89 -1.07
N THR A 48 -33.26 17.57 -0.96
CA THR A 48 -33.79 16.90 0.24
C THR A 48 -32.91 15.69 0.54
N LEU A 49 -32.89 15.19 1.79
CA LEU A 49 -32.14 13.96 2.10
C LEU A 49 -32.57 12.77 1.24
N GLY A 50 -33.85 12.70 0.84
CA GLY A 50 -34.35 11.71 -0.11
C GLY A 50 -33.72 11.83 -1.52
N LYS A 51 -33.65 13.04 -2.08
CA LYS A 51 -32.99 13.29 -3.39
C LYS A 51 -31.48 13.00 -3.33
N ILE A 52 -30.82 13.45 -2.25
CA ILE A 52 -29.39 13.21 -2.02
C ILE A 52 -29.12 11.69 -1.85
N ALA A 53 -29.94 10.97 -1.08
CA ALA A 53 -29.81 9.52 -0.93
C ALA A 53 -30.12 8.75 -2.22
N ALA A 54 -31.07 9.20 -3.04
CA ALA A 54 -31.28 8.64 -4.37
C ALA A 54 -30.02 8.79 -5.24
N ARG A 55 -29.44 10.00 -5.28
CA ARG A 55 -28.24 10.33 -6.07
C ARG A 55 -26.98 9.59 -5.64
N PHE A 56 -26.66 9.60 -4.35
CA PHE A 56 -25.37 9.07 -3.85
C PHE A 56 -25.49 7.66 -3.25
N LEU A 57 -26.64 7.31 -2.68
CA LEU A 57 -26.88 6.03 -2.01
C LEU A 57 -27.78 5.07 -2.82
N ARG A 58 -28.06 5.41 -4.10
CA ARG A 58 -28.91 4.66 -5.05
C ARG A 58 -30.38 4.52 -4.69
N SER A 59 -30.87 5.10 -3.59
CA SER A 59 -32.28 5.02 -3.20
C SER A 59 -32.66 6.11 -2.19
N SER A 60 -33.80 6.76 -2.40
CA SER A 60 -34.38 7.72 -1.46
C SER A 60 -34.71 7.09 -0.09
N LYS A 61 -35.02 5.79 -0.06
CA LYS A 61 -35.26 5.01 1.17
C LYS A 61 -34.03 4.92 2.10
N ARG A 62 -32.87 5.45 1.69
CA ARG A 62 -31.65 5.54 2.50
C ARG A 62 -31.42 6.93 3.11
N ALA A 63 -32.42 7.82 3.07
CA ALA A 63 -32.37 9.13 3.73
C ALA A 63 -32.03 9.02 5.23
N ASP A 64 -32.68 8.10 5.97
CA ASP A 64 -32.42 7.83 7.39
C ASP A 64 -30.95 7.56 7.71
N PHE A 65 -30.23 6.92 6.79
CA PHE A 65 -28.80 6.68 6.95
C PHE A 65 -27.99 7.99 6.88
N LEU A 66 -28.36 8.92 5.99
CA LEU A 66 -27.75 10.25 5.95
C LEU A 66 -28.10 11.06 7.21
N THR A 67 -29.35 10.97 7.69
CA THR A 67 -29.79 11.58 8.95
C THR A 67 -28.92 11.11 10.12
N TRP A 68 -28.79 9.79 10.28
CA TRP A 68 -27.95 9.17 11.31
C TRP A 68 -26.47 9.55 11.18
N LEU A 69 -25.88 9.40 9.98
CA LEU A 69 -24.45 9.65 9.75
C LEU A 69 -24.07 11.10 10.05
N ASN A 70 -24.97 12.04 9.73
CA ASN A 70 -24.72 13.47 9.88
C ASN A 70 -25.33 14.07 11.16
N ARG A 71 -25.93 13.24 12.03
CA ARG A 71 -26.59 13.68 13.28
C ARG A 71 -27.63 14.77 13.07
N ILE A 72 -28.34 14.73 11.94
CA ILE A 72 -29.37 15.70 11.58
C ILE A 72 -30.59 15.45 12.47
N LYS A 73 -31.00 16.46 13.25
CA LYS A 73 -32.15 16.37 14.18
C LYS A 73 -33.48 16.37 13.43
N ASP A 74 -33.64 17.29 12.48
CA ASP A 74 -34.85 17.44 11.67
C ASP A 74 -34.50 17.33 10.17
N PRO A 75 -34.82 16.20 9.52
CA PRO A 75 -34.66 16.00 8.07
C PRO A 75 -35.43 16.98 7.18
N ALA A 76 -36.53 17.56 7.67
CA ALA A 76 -37.37 18.46 6.89
C ALA A 76 -36.77 19.87 6.77
N ARG A 77 -35.92 20.27 7.74
CA ARG A 77 -35.23 21.57 7.80
C ARG A 77 -33.78 21.50 7.28
N LEU A 78 -33.54 20.78 6.18
CA LEU A 78 -32.21 20.69 5.59
C LEU A 78 -31.83 21.99 4.85
N GLU A 79 -31.10 22.88 5.53
CA GLU A 79 -30.78 24.21 5.00
C GLU A 79 -29.77 24.18 3.83
N PRO A 80 -30.04 24.93 2.74
CA PRO A 80 -29.05 25.17 1.69
C PRO A 80 -27.75 25.73 2.27
N GLY A 81 -26.61 25.29 1.74
CA GLY A 81 -25.30 25.65 2.27
C GLY A 81 -24.76 24.71 3.35
N THR A 82 -25.62 23.92 4.03
CA THR A 82 -25.18 22.89 4.99
C THR A 82 -24.23 21.89 4.33
N VAL A 83 -23.15 21.52 5.00
CA VAL A 83 -22.18 20.54 4.49
C VAL A 83 -22.38 19.21 5.21
N ILE A 84 -22.75 18.19 4.46
CA ILE A 84 -22.98 16.83 4.97
C ILE A 84 -21.92 15.85 4.45
N THR A 85 -21.61 14.85 5.27
CA THR A 85 -20.80 13.68 4.93
C THR A 85 -21.61 12.71 4.06
N ILE A 86 -21.00 12.27 2.96
CA ILE A 86 -21.54 11.26 2.04
C ILE A 86 -20.60 10.05 2.03
N PRO A 87 -21.05 8.83 2.40
CA PRO A 87 -20.24 7.64 2.28
C PRO A 87 -20.03 7.28 0.81
N PHE A 88 -19.02 6.46 0.53
CA PHE A 88 -19.00 5.73 -0.74
C PHE A 88 -19.69 4.38 -0.58
N LEU A 89 -20.33 3.89 -1.65
CA LEU A 89 -20.94 2.56 -1.64
C LEU A 89 -20.01 1.50 -2.23
N ILE A 90 -19.90 0.40 -1.51
CA ILE A 90 -19.35 -0.85 -2.02
C ILE A 90 -20.52 -1.75 -2.46
N ARG A 91 -20.39 -2.34 -3.66
CA ARG A 91 -21.27 -3.40 -4.17
C ARG A 91 -20.65 -4.75 -3.78
N HIS A 92 -21.15 -5.36 -2.72
CA HIS A 92 -20.75 -6.71 -2.32
C HIS A 92 -21.70 -7.75 -2.92
N ARG A 93 -21.18 -8.90 -3.37
CA ARG A 93 -21.99 -10.05 -3.78
C ARG A 93 -21.80 -11.14 -2.73
N ALA A 94 -22.90 -11.59 -2.13
CA ALA A 94 -22.88 -12.60 -1.09
C ALA A 94 -22.38 -13.94 -1.65
N GLN A 95 -21.49 -14.58 -0.91
CA GLN A 95 -20.96 -15.93 -1.18
C GLN A 95 -21.87 -16.99 -0.52
N GLN A 96 -21.75 -18.24 -0.93
CA GLN A 96 -22.47 -19.36 -0.31
C GLN A 96 -22.23 -19.40 1.21
N GLY A 97 -23.29 -19.61 2.00
CA GLY A 97 -23.23 -19.65 3.47
C GLY A 97 -22.94 -18.32 4.19
N GLN A 98 -22.69 -17.22 3.47
CA GLN A 98 -22.28 -15.96 4.07
C GLN A 98 -23.45 -15.22 4.76
N THR A 99 -23.20 -14.61 5.93
CA THR A 99 -24.19 -13.80 6.64
C THR A 99 -23.90 -12.29 6.57
N MET A 100 -24.90 -11.47 6.90
CA MET A 100 -24.76 -10.03 7.09
C MET A 100 -23.70 -9.67 8.15
N VAL A 101 -23.46 -10.54 9.13
CA VAL A 101 -22.43 -10.35 10.15
C VAL A 101 -21.04 -10.42 9.52
N ASP A 102 -20.85 -11.32 8.56
CA ASP A 102 -19.56 -11.52 7.88
C ASP A 102 -19.28 -10.40 6.89
N VAL A 103 -20.30 -9.90 6.19
CA VAL A 103 -20.19 -8.66 5.40
C VAL A 103 -19.83 -7.48 6.31
N ALA A 104 -20.44 -7.35 7.49
CA ALA A 104 -20.13 -6.27 8.43
C ALA A 104 -18.69 -6.39 8.97
N ARG A 105 -18.26 -7.58 9.39
CA ARG A 105 -16.86 -7.87 9.79
C ARG A 105 -15.87 -7.54 8.67
N ARG A 106 -16.17 -7.92 7.42
CA ARG A 106 -15.27 -7.72 6.27
C ARG A 106 -14.99 -6.25 5.98
N TYR A 107 -15.99 -5.38 6.09
CA TYR A 107 -15.86 -3.97 5.66
C TYR A 107 -15.79 -2.94 6.79
N TYR A 108 -16.37 -3.22 7.96
CA TYR A 108 -16.29 -2.35 9.14
C TYR A 108 -15.34 -2.87 10.22
N PHE A 109 -14.73 -4.04 10.01
CA PHE A 109 -13.85 -4.71 10.98
C PHE A 109 -14.53 -5.01 12.33
N THR A 110 -15.86 -5.04 12.35
CA THR A 110 -16.68 -5.34 13.52
C THR A 110 -18.06 -5.89 13.14
N SER A 111 -18.60 -6.78 13.98
CA SER A 111 -19.99 -7.26 13.86
C SER A 111 -21.03 -6.22 14.31
N ARG A 112 -20.64 -5.19 15.08
CA ARG A 112 -21.57 -4.18 15.63
C ARG A 112 -22.38 -3.45 14.54
N SER A 113 -21.79 -3.25 13.37
CA SER A 113 -22.45 -2.60 12.21
C SER A 113 -23.49 -3.47 11.49
N THR A 114 -23.73 -4.72 11.91
CA THR A 114 -24.70 -5.63 11.25
C THR A 114 -26.10 -5.04 11.21
N GLY A 115 -26.59 -4.47 12.32
CA GLY A 115 -27.94 -3.88 12.38
C GLY A 115 -28.11 -2.67 11.43
N LEU A 116 -27.09 -1.81 11.36
CA LEU A 116 -27.01 -0.70 10.40
C LEU A 116 -27.02 -1.22 8.96
N LEU A 117 -26.17 -2.20 8.64
CA LEU A 117 -26.05 -2.72 7.28
C LEU A 117 -27.33 -3.43 6.82
N ARG A 118 -28.00 -4.11 7.75
CA ARG A 118 -29.31 -4.75 7.54
C ARG A 118 -30.40 -3.72 7.23
N ARG A 119 -30.52 -2.66 8.04
CA ARG A 119 -31.45 -1.53 7.78
C ARG A 119 -31.16 -0.84 6.44
N PHE A 120 -29.88 -0.57 6.14
CA PHE A 120 -29.46 0.08 4.89
C PHE A 120 -29.83 -0.72 3.62
N ASN A 121 -29.94 -2.04 3.73
CA ASN A 121 -30.36 -2.93 2.65
C ASN A 121 -31.84 -3.35 2.76
N GLY A 122 -32.64 -2.72 3.63
CA GLY A 122 -34.07 -3.01 3.78
C GLY A 122 -34.40 -4.42 4.26
N ARG A 123 -33.43 -5.13 4.87
CA ARG A 123 -33.59 -6.52 5.30
C ARG A 123 -34.13 -6.60 6.73
N LYS A 124 -34.82 -7.70 7.05
CA LYS A 124 -35.26 -8.03 8.42
C LYS A 124 -34.31 -9.00 9.14
N THR A 125 -33.68 -9.93 8.40
CA THR A 125 -32.80 -10.99 8.94
C THR A 125 -31.33 -10.82 8.53
N ASN A 126 -30.44 -11.58 9.16
CA ASN A 126 -29.00 -11.60 8.83
C ASN A 126 -28.62 -12.63 7.76
N ALA A 127 -29.49 -13.59 7.45
CA ALA A 127 -29.26 -14.57 6.39
C ALA A 127 -29.21 -13.86 5.02
N LEU A 128 -28.30 -14.29 4.14
CA LEU A 128 -28.18 -13.82 2.77
C LEU A 128 -28.38 -15.00 1.81
N ARG A 129 -28.85 -14.74 0.59
CA ARG A 129 -28.82 -15.74 -0.48
C ARG A 129 -27.50 -15.66 -1.22
N GLU A 130 -27.01 -16.78 -1.75
CA GLU A 130 -25.86 -16.75 -2.64
C GLU A 130 -26.13 -15.83 -3.84
N GLY A 131 -25.12 -15.06 -4.24
CA GLY A 131 -25.23 -14.12 -5.36
C GLY A 131 -25.98 -12.83 -5.03
N GLU A 132 -26.59 -12.69 -3.85
CA GLU A 132 -27.34 -11.49 -3.42
C GLU A 132 -26.43 -10.24 -3.38
N ILE A 133 -26.94 -9.10 -3.84
CA ILE A 133 -26.18 -7.84 -3.84
C ILE A 133 -26.45 -7.04 -2.57
N ILE A 134 -25.41 -6.91 -1.74
CA ILE A 134 -25.41 -6.10 -0.52
C ILE A 134 -24.69 -4.78 -0.79
N TRP A 135 -25.38 -3.67 -0.55
CA TRP A 135 -24.79 -2.34 -0.62
C TRP A 135 -24.21 -1.97 0.75
N VAL A 136 -22.90 -1.72 0.80
CA VAL A 136 -22.18 -1.42 2.04
C VAL A 136 -21.75 0.04 2.03
N PRO A 137 -22.36 0.93 2.84
CA PRO A 137 -21.98 2.33 2.93
C PRO A 137 -20.72 2.49 3.79
N ILE A 138 -19.58 2.83 3.18
CA ILE A 138 -18.35 3.08 3.92
C ILE A 138 -18.28 4.55 4.32
N PHE A 139 -18.29 4.80 5.62
CA PHE A 139 -18.18 6.11 6.27
C PHE A 139 -16.90 6.20 7.14
N ASP A 140 -15.87 5.43 6.76
CA ASP A 140 -14.61 5.31 7.49
C ASP A 140 -13.89 6.68 7.62
N PRO A 141 -13.59 7.16 8.86
CA PRO A 141 -12.88 8.41 9.10
C PRO A 141 -11.53 8.55 8.41
N ASP A 142 -10.86 7.45 8.02
CA ASP A 142 -9.59 7.50 7.28
C ASP A 142 -9.75 7.56 5.77
N ALA A 143 -10.92 7.18 5.25
CA ALA A 143 -11.23 7.22 3.83
C ALA A 143 -11.79 8.57 3.37
N PHE A 144 -11.89 9.58 4.27
CA PHE A 144 -12.20 10.95 3.88
C PHE A 144 -11.23 11.47 2.82
N HIS A 145 -11.77 12.06 1.76
CA HIS A 145 -11.04 12.52 0.58
C HIS A 145 -9.81 13.37 0.93
N GLU A 146 -9.98 14.35 1.82
CA GLU A 146 -8.92 15.25 2.31
C GLU A 146 -7.74 14.47 2.95
N LYS A 147 -8.03 13.47 3.79
CA LYS A 147 -7.00 12.63 4.43
C LYS A 147 -6.30 11.73 3.40
N VAL A 148 -7.04 11.14 2.48
CA VAL A 148 -6.50 10.28 1.41
C VAL A 148 -5.55 11.07 0.51
N LEU A 149 -5.92 12.29 0.12
CA LEU A 149 -5.03 13.21 -0.61
C LEU A 149 -3.79 13.59 0.22
N LYS A 150 -3.94 13.93 1.50
CA LYS A 150 -2.82 14.29 2.38
C LYS A 150 -1.81 13.15 2.49
N ARG A 151 -2.26 11.92 2.74
CA ARG A 151 -1.38 10.73 2.83
C ARG A 151 -0.71 10.41 1.49
N ARG A 152 -1.45 10.49 0.37
CA ARG A 152 -0.91 10.32 -0.98
C ARG A 152 0.24 11.30 -1.26
N LYS A 153 0.03 12.61 -1.06
CA LYS A 153 1.05 13.65 -1.25
C LYS A 153 2.28 13.43 -0.35
N ALA A 154 2.07 13.03 0.90
CA ALA A 154 3.16 12.71 1.82
C ALA A 154 4.00 11.50 1.36
N PHE A 155 3.33 10.45 0.85
CA PHE A 155 3.99 9.29 0.26
C PHE A 155 4.77 9.65 -1.00
N GLU A 156 4.18 10.39 -1.94
CA GLU A 156 4.85 10.87 -3.16
C GLU A 156 6.10 11.70 -2.84
N LYS A 157 6.02 12.62 -1.86
CA LYS A 157 7.18 13.39 -1.37
C LYS A 157 8.26 12.49 -0.77
N ARG A 158 7.89 11.46 0.02
CA ARG A 158 8.85 10.49 0.57
C ARG A 158 9.52 9.68 -0.53
N GLN A 159 8.77 9.19 -1.51
CA GLN A 159 9.31 8.44 -2.65
C GLN A 159 10.27 9.31 -3.49
N LYS A 160 9.92 10.57 -3.75
CA LYS A 160 10.81 11.52 -4.45
C LYS A 160 12.14 11.71 -3.70
N LYS A 161 12.10 11.98 -2.39
CA LYS A 161 13.31 12.14 -1.57
C LYS A 161 14.17 10.88 -1.55
N LEU A 162 13.57 9.69 -1.41
CA LEU A 162 14.30 8.42 -1.45
C LEU A 162 14.97 8.20 -2.81
N LYS A 163 14.27 8.50 -3.93
CA LYS A 163 14.82 8.40 -5.28
C LYS A 163 15.97 9.39 -5.53
N GLU A 164 15.90 10.58 -4.96
CA GLU A 164 16.99 11.58 -5.00
C GLU A 164 18.20 11.12 -4.18
N GLN A 165 17.98 10.62 -2.95
CA GLN A 165 19.05 10.05 -2.11
C GLN A 165 19.74 8.86 -2.79
N ALA A 166 18.98 7.93 -3.37
CA ALA A 166 19.51 6.80 -4.13
C ALA A 166 20.36 7.27 -5.33
N ARG A 167 19.92 8.30 -6.07
CA ARG A 167 20.70 8.92 -7.16
C ARG A 167 22.01 9.54 -6.67
N HIS A 168 22.01 10.23 -5.52
CA HIS A 168 23.23 10.81 -4.96
C HIS A 168 24.23 9.75 -4.48
N ILE A 169 23.74 8.67 -3.86
CA ILE A 169 24.57 7.52 -3.44
C ILE A 169 25.20 6.86 -4.68
N ALA A 170 24.40 6.57 -5.71
CA ALA A 170 24.89 6.00 -6.97
C ALA A 170 25.92 6.89 -7.66
N LYS A 171 25.71 8.21 -7.71
CA LYS A 171 26.70 9.16 -8.27
C LYS A 171 28.02 9.17 -7.50
N ARG A 172 27.99 9.16 -6.17
CA ARG A 172 29.23 9.09 -5.34
C ARG A 172 30.00 7.80 -5.61
N ALA A 173 29.32 6.65 -5.63
CA ALA A 173 29.94 5.36 -5.92
C ALA A 173 30.58 5.24 -7.33
N VAL A 174 30.22 6.12 -8.27
CA VAL A 174 30.89 6.25 -9.58
C VAL A 174 32.11 7.18 -9.50
N VAL A 175 32.03 8.30 -8.77
CA VAL A 175 33.17 9.22 -8.57
C VAL A 175 34.30 8.53 -7.78
N ASP A 176 33.97 7.81 -6.72
CA ASP A 176 34.93 7.06 -5.90
C ASP A 176 35.63 5.93 -6.70
N ARG A 177 34.98 5.43 -7.76
CA ARG A 177 35.56 4.46 -8.71
C ARG A 177 36.53 5.09 -9.70
N ASN A 178 36.27 6.32 -10.16
CA ASN A 178 37.18 7.02 -11.07
C ASN A 178 38.35 7.68 -10.34
N GLY A 179 38.18 8.09 -9.07
CA GLY A 179 39.24 8.71 -8.27
C GLY A 179 40.33 7.77 -7.76
N SER A 180 40.10 6.45 -7.75
CA SER A 180 41.07 5.45 -7.28
C SER A 180 41.95 4.86 -8.39
N GLY A 181 41.83 5.35 -9.63
CA GLY A 181 42.63 4.90 -10.79
C GLY A 181 44.02 5.53 -10.94
N SER A 182 44.50 6.34 -9.99
CA SER A 182 45.77 7.07 -10.13
C SER A 182 46.51 7.31 -8.80
N SER A 183 47.12 6.26 -8.24
CA SER A 183 48.27 6.43 -7.32
C SER A 183 49.16 5.18 -7.24
N ASN A 184 50.23 5.21 -8.03
CA ASN A 184 51.56 4.60 -7.87
C ASN A 184 51.74 3.09 -7.60
N ALA A 185 52.52 2.47 -8.47
CA ALA A 185 53.36 1.31 -8.16
C ALA A 185 54.73 1.75 -7.59
N ALA A 186 55.27 1.01 -6.62
CA ALA A 186 56.71 0.70 -6.44
C ALA A 186 57.00 0.05 -5.06
N ASN A 187 57.70 -1.09 -5.05
CA ASN A 187 58.54 -1.69 -3.98
C ASN A 187 57.97 -1.88 -2.53
N ASP A 188 58.52 -2.73 -1.65
CA ASP A 188 59.73 -3.58 -1.71
C ASP A 188 59.55 -4.95 -1.00
N ARG A 189 60.62 -5.78 -0.94
CA ARG A 189 60.65 -7.17 -0.46
C ARG A 189 61.07 -7.36 1.03
N ASP A 190 60.85 -8.60 1.51
CA ASP A 190 61.51 -9.30 2.65
C ASP A 190 61.30 -8.76 4.10
N SER A 191 61.04 -9.53 5.17
CA SER A 191 61.33 -10.95 5.50
C SER A 191 60.72 -11.38 6.88
N LYS A 192 60.59 -12.71 7.10
CA LYS A 192 60.45 -13.51 8.38
C LYS A 192 59.46 -13.06 9.51
N VAL A 193 58.38 -13.81 9.82
CA VAL A 193 58.29 -15.10 10.59
C VAL A 193 58.66 -14.92 12.08
N LYS A 194 57.72 -14.76 13.03
CA LYS A 194 56.91 -15.76 13.79
C LYS A 194 56.03 -14.99 14.83
N ASN A 195 54.95 -15.46 15.49
CA ASN A 195 54.10 -16.66 15.44
C ASN A 195 52.74 -16.39 16.18
N GLY A 196 51.76 -17.31 16.13
CA GLY A 196 50.79 -17.50 17.24
C GLY A 196 49.29 -17.18 17.04
N ALA A 197 48.48 -18.25 16.99
CA ALA A 197 47.06 -18.37 17.38
C ALA A 197 45.92 -17.63 16.61
N GLU A 198 44.87 -18.43 16.37
CA GLU A 198 43.49 -18.14 15.90
C GLU A 198 43.21 -17.95 14.38
N PRO A 199 42.50 -18.90 13.74
CA PRO A 199 41.97 -18.74 12.39
C PRO A 199 40.67 -17.91 12.42
N GLY A 200 40.78 -16.63 12.77
CA GLY A 200 39.71 -15.66 12.63
C GLY A 200 39.29 -15.54 11.16
N ASN A 201 38.19 -16.20 10.80
CA ASN A 201 37.70 -16.35 9.41
C ASN A 201 37.49 -14.97 8.75
N LYS A 202 38.50 -14.50 7.99
CA LYS A 202 38.47 -13.27 7.20
C LYS A 202 37.44 -13.41 6.07
N ARG A 203 36.17 -13.18 6.40
CA ARG A 203 35.05 -13.18 5.44
C ARG A 203 35.43 -12.31 4.25
N SER A 204 35.35 -12.90 3.05
CA SER A 204 35.55 -12.23 1.77
C SER A 204 34.83 -10.88 1.74
N ARG A 205 35.49 -9.84 1.23
CA ARG A 205 34.88 -8.50 1.11
C ARG A 205 33.60 -8.58 0.26
N ALA A 206 33.56 -9.46 -0.75
CA ALA A 206 32.39 -9.80 -1.54
C ALA A 206 31.28 -10.47 -0.71
N ALA A 207 31.61 -11.49 0.09
CA ALA A 207 30.64 -12.12 1.00
C ALA A 207 29.98 -11.11 1.95
N SER A 208 30.72 -10.12 2.45
CA SER A 208 30.16 -9.04 3.29
C SER A 208 29.19 -8.09 2.55
N VAL A 209 29.37 -7.92 1.22
CA VAL A 209 28.48 -7.13 0.36
C VAL A 209 27.18 -7.87 0.09
N ILE A 210 27.25 -9.17 -0.20
CA ILE A 210 26.07 -10.03 -0.41
C ILE A 210 25.25 -10.13 0.89
N GLU A 211 25.90 -10.34 2.04
CA GLU A 211 25.25 -10.38 3.36
C GLU A 211 24.56 -9.05 3.71
N ARG A 212 25.20 -7.92 3.40
CA ARG A 212 24.62 -6.56 3.56
C ARG A 212 23.41 -6.35 2.65
N ALA A 213 23.48 -6.75 1.39
CA ALA A 213 22.36 -6.65 0.45
C ALA A 213 21.19 -7.55 0.85
N PHE A 214 21.47 -8.76 1.36
CA PHE A 214 20.44 -9.66 1.88
C PHE A 214 19.75 -9.11 3.14
N LYS A 215 20.49 -8.44 4.03
CA LYS A 215 19.90 -7.70 5.17
C LYS A 215 18.95 -6.60 4.69
N LEU A 216 19.37 -5.79 3.72
CA LEU A 216 18.52 -4.74 3.12
C LEU A 216 17.27 -5.30 2.42
N TYR A 217 17.39 -6.45 1.76
CA TYR A 217 16.24 -7.19 1.22
C TYR A 217 15.26 -7.60 2.34
N ARG A 218 15.75 -8.17 3.45
CA ARG A 218 14.90 -8.53 4.61
C ARG A 218 14.24 -7.31 5.28
N GLU A 219 14.88 -6.15 5.22
CA GLU A 219 14.36 -4.88 5.74
C GLU A 219 13.38 -4.18 4.76
N GLY A 220 13.18 -4.74 3.57
CA GLY A 220 12.23 -4.25 2.56
C GLY A 220 12.79 -3.18 1.61
N GLU A 221 14.09 -2.89 1.67
CA GLU A 221 14.77 -1.87 0.86
C GLU A 221 15.26 -2.44 -0.48
N TYR A 222 14.35 -3.09 -1.22
CA TYR A 222 14.64 -3.87 -2.42
C TYR A 222 15.36 -3.10 -3.53
N GLN A 223 15.10 -1.78 -3.70
CA GLN A 223 15.81 -0.96 -4.70
C GLN A 223 17.28 -0.76 -4.33
N LEU A 224 17.59 -0.62 -3.04
CA LEU A 224 18.95 -0.44 -2.55
C LEU A 224 19.73 -1.75 -2.59
N ALA A 225 19.10 -2.85 -2.17
CA ALA A 225 19.66 -4.19 -2.31
C ALA A 225 19.98 -4.52 -3.79
N LEU A 226 19.06 -4.25 -4.72
CA LEU A 226 19.28 -4.46 -6.15
C LEU A 226 20.45 -3.63 -6.70
N ALA A 227 20.55 -2.36 -6.32
CA ALA A 227 21.62 -1.47 -6.79
C ALA A 227 23.01 -1.95 -6.34
N ILE A 228 23.13 -2.35 -5.06
CA ILE A 228 24.38 -2.89 -4.48
C ILE A 228 24.79 -4.19 -5.19
N LEU A 229 23.84 -5.08 -5.47
CA LEU A 229 24.14 -6.36 -6.11
C LEU A 229 24.46 -6.23 -7.60
N LYS A 230 23.81 -5.32 -8.34
CA LYS A 230 24.19 -5.00 -9.73
C LYS A 230 25.62 -4.50 -9.80
N GLU A 231 25.97 -3.51 -8.98
CA GLU A 231 27.35 -3.02 -8.86
C GLU A 231 28.34 -4.11 -8.45
N HIS A 232 27.91 -5.10 -7.66
CA HIS A 232 28.77 -6.21 -7.28
C HIS A 232 29.05 -7.13 -8.47
N VAL A 233 28.01 -7.58 -9.18
CA VAL A 233 28.08 -8.51 -10.32
C VAL A 233 28.76 -7.89 -11.56
N GLU A 234 28.72 -6.57 -11.71
CA GLU A 234 29.41 -5.85 -12.81
C GLU A 234 30.95 -5.78 -12.63
N ARG A 235 31.51 -6.29 -11.54
CA ARG A 235 32.98 -6.32 -11.30
C ARG A 235 33.57 -7.63 -11.83
N GLN A 236 34.67 -7.55 -12.58
CA GLN A 236 35.29 -8.69 -13.25
C GLN A 236 35.98 -9.72 -12.31
N ASP A 237 36.02 -9.47 -11.00
CA ASP A 237 36.72 -10.30 -9.99
C ASP A 237 35.75 -10.94 -8.97
N VAL A 238 34.53 -11.28 -9.40
CA VAL A 238 33.56 -12.00 -8.56
C VAL A 238 33.65 -13.50 -8.84
N LYS A 239 33.78 -14.30 -7.78
CA LYS A 239 33.80 -15.76 -7.92
C LYS A 239 32.44 -16.28 -8.39
N PRO A 240 32.36 -17.29 -9.29
CA PRO A 240 31.09 -17.77 -9.85
C PRO A 240 30.01 -18.12 -8.80
N ALA A 241 30.40 -18.66 -7.64
CA ALA A 241 29.48 -18.96 -6.55
C ALA A 241 28.94 -17.72 -5.81
N GLU A 242 29.76 -16.66 -5.69
CA GLU A 242 29.34 -15.37 -5.13
C GLU A 242 28.43 -14.63 -6.12
N GLU A 243 28.76 -14.70 -7.42
CA GLU A 243 28.00 -14.11 -8.51
C GLU A 243 26.61 -14.76 -8.67
N ALA A 244 26.52 -16.08 -8.61
CA ALA A 244 25.25 -16.83 -8.65
C ALA A 244 24.33 -16.41 -7.48
N ARG A 245 24.87 -16.33 -6.26
CA ARG A 245 24.13 -15.91 -5.06
C ARG A 245 23.71 -14.44 -5.12
N ALA A 246 24.53 -13.58 -5.72
CA ALA A 246 24.17 -12.19 -5.96
C ALA A 246 23.03 -12.07 -6.98
N ARG A 247 23.08 -12.83 -8.10
CA ARG A 247 22.00 -12.89 -9.10
C ARG A 247 20.70 -13.46 -8.53
N GLU A 248 20.77 -14.46 -7.66
CA GLU A 248 19.61 -15.03 -6.95
C GLU A 248 18.89 -13.95 -6.10
N ILE A 249 19.64 -13.22 -5.26
CA ILE A 249 19.06 -12.15 -4.44
C ILE A 249 18.60 -10.97 -5.32
N MET A 250 19.28 -10.69 -6.45
CA MET A 250 18.78 -9.73 -7.45
C MET A 250 17.46 -10.17 -8.05
N ALA A 251 17.28 -11.45 -8.38
CA ALA A 251 16.01 -11.98 -8.86
C ALA A 251 14.92 -11.85 -7.79
N TYR A 252 15.20 -12.12 -6.52
CA TYR A 252 14.26 -11.86 -5.42
C TYR A 252 13.96 -10.38 -5.23
N CYS A 253 14.94 -9.48 -5.39
CA CYS A 253 14.73 -8.05 -5.36
C CYS A 253 13.89 -7.57 -6.55
N LEU A 254 14.16 -8.06 -7.77
CA LEU A 254 13.37 -7.76 -8.96
C LEU A 254 11.94 -8.26 -8.78
N VAL A 255 11.73 -9.51 -8.35
CA VAL A 255 10.39 -10.04 -8.03
C VAL A 255 9.73 -9.23 -6.91
N ALA A 256 10.46 -8.73 -5.91
CA ALA A 256 9.90 -7.87 -4.85
C ALA A 256 9.65 -6.41 -5.27
N LEU A 257 10.19 -5.99 -6.43
CA LEU A 257 9.99 -4.66 -7.04
C LEU A 257 8.93 -4.68 -8.15
N ASP A 258 8.83 -5.82 -8.85
CA ASP A 258 7.90 -6.12 -9.93
C ASP A 258 6.59 -6.71 -9.38
N ARG A 259 6.62 -7.30 -8.17
CA ARG A 259 5.45 -7.32 -7.26
C ARG A 259 5.04 -5.87 -6.95
N PRO A 260 3.87 -5.40 -7.40
CA PRO A 260 3.47 -4.02 -7.16
C PRO A 260 3.07 -3.81 -5.70
N ARG A 261 3.70 -2.82 -5.04
CA ARG A 261 3.44 -2.42 -3.64
C ARG A 261 2.04 -1.86 -3.37
#